data_AF-A0A124I329-F1
#
_entry.id   AF-A0A124I329-F1
#
_cell.length_a   1.000
_cell.length_b   1.000
_cell.length_c   1.000
_cell.angle_alpha   90.00
_cell.angle_beta   90.00
_cell.angle_gamma   90.00
#
_symmetry.space_group_name_H-M   'P 1'
#
loop_
_entity.id
_entity.type
_entity.pdbx_description
1 polymer ?
#
loop_
_entity_poly.entity_id
_entity_poly.type
_entity_poly.pdbx_seq_one_letter_code
_entity_poly.pdbx_strand_id
1 'polypeptide(L)'
;MGPRGERRRRAREEAARFDGQLTAFGEMLAGHPFATDRPGATHVMAVEYARALDAYEKAAREAVRNPALARQELDEGLAALNRLNTLLVGATQAADGTPAAEPRDRMRQARARPDKAGPDKAGPSKAGPDKALPSKAGPDEERGERRALAVPAAGPAKPRLRDRYAPEQLLVRASLTVLAVYCLLVGFLAGWPQALLCLVGANLGLGMAACGFALCMPLRESWGALRGGRVRARYSHTEKTFSTATPWEQHYVHVDADGRELTYRRGVPSGSLAPLPSRRLWRVTGRSPRLISSAEFFLSPLLLLLGAPLLLGGLALTLTACPGALVGALTGHRW
;
A
#
# COMPACT_ATOMS: atom_id res chain seq x y z
N MET A 1 12.55 47.26 20.06
CA MET A 1 11.89 46.18 19.28
C MET A 1 12.22 46.42 17.82
N GLY A 2 13.07 45.60 17.19
CA GLY A 2 13.64 45.93 15.87
C GLY A 2 12.71 45.60 14.69
N PRO A 3 12.93 46.18 13.50
CA PRO A 3 12.11 45.98 12.28
C PRO A 3 11.99 44.52 11.82
N ARG A 4 12.88 43.63 12.27
CA ARG A 4 12.78 42.16 12.05
C ARG A 4 11.64 41.50 12.82
N GLY A 5 11.28 42.03 14.00
CA GLY A 5 10.19 41.51 14.84
C GLY A 5 8.82 41.77 14.23
N GLU A 6 8.61 42.97 13.69
CA GLU A 6 7.36 43.35 13.05
C GLU A 6 7.08 42.53 11.78
N ARG A 7 8.10 42.28 10.94
CA ARG A 7 7.95 41.43 9.75
C ARG A 7 7.53 40.00 10.09
N ARG A 8 8.11 39.41 11.15
CA ARG A 8 7.73 38.06 11.62
C ARG A 8 6.32 38.02 12.17
N ARG A 9 5.90 39.06 12.90
CA ARG A 9 4.54 39.17 13.42
C ARG A 9 3.52 39.28 12.27
N ARG A 10 3.76 40.16 11.28
CA ARG A 10 2.90 40.28 10.09
C ARG A 10 2.81 38.97 9.31
N ALA A 11 3.93 38.28 9.08
CA ALA A 11 3.93 36.99 8.39
C ALA A 11 3.10 35.92 9.13
N ARG A 12 3.16 35.88 10.47
CA ARG A 12 2.33 34.96 11.27
C ARG A 12 0.85 35.32 11.22
N GLU A 13 0.51 36.60 11.31
CA GLU A 13 -0.87 37.07 11.19
C GLU A 13 -1.44 36.78 9.79
N GLU A 14 -0.64 36.95 8.74
CA GLU A 14 -1.02 36.61 7.37
C GLU A 14 -1.22 35.10 7.15
N ALA A 15 -0.36 34.27 7.74
CA ALA A 15 -0.52 32.81 7.70
C ALA A 15 -1.81 32.38 8.43
N ALA A 16 -2.06 32.91 9.63
CA ALA A 16 -3.28 32.60 10.39
C ALA A 16 -4.56 33.05 9.66
N ARG A 17 -4.53 34.20 8.97
CA ARG A 17 -5.65 34.65 8.13
C ARG A 17 -5.88 33.70 6.96
N PHE A 18 -4.82 33.25 6.31
CA PHE A 18 -4.93 32.32 5.18
C PHE A 18 -5.47 30.96 5.63
N ASP A 19 -5.02 30.43 6.78
CA ASP A 19 -5.57 29.20 7.35
C ASP A 19 -7.08 29.31 7.63
N GLY A 20 -7.53 30.48 8.11
CA GLY A 20 -8.95 30.77 8.25
C GLY A 20 -9.72 30.74 6.93
N GLN A 21 -9.16 31.34 5.87
CA GLN A 21 -9.76 31.31 4.52
C GLN A 21 -9.83 29.89 3.95
N LEU A 22 -8.76 29.12 4.13
CA LEU A 22 -8.67 27.74 3.67
C LEU A 22 -9.69 26.85 4.39
N THR A 23 -9.86 27.04 5.70
CA THR A 23 -10.89 26.35 6.49
C THR A 23 -12.29 26.71 6.01
N ALA A 24 -12.59 28.00 5.85
CA ALA A 24 -13.90 28.46 5.38
C ALA A 24 -14.24 27.93 3.97
N PHE A 25 -13.26 27.84 3.07
CA PHE A 25 -13.48 27.25 1.75
C PHE A 25 -13.72 25.74 1.82
N GLY A 26 -13.01 25.03 2.69
CA GLY A 26 -13.26 23.60 2.96
C GLY A 26 -14.68 23.37 3.49
N GLU A 27 -15.16 24.20 4.42
CA GLU A 27 -16.54 24.16 4.91
C GLU A 27 -17.56 24.44 3.80
N MET A 28 -17.27 25.40 2.92
CA MET A 28 -18.12 25.71 1.78
C MET A 28 -18.23 24.53 0.79
N LEU A 29 -17.12 23.84 0.52
CA LEU A 29 -17.11 22.63 -0.32
C LEU A 29 -17.86 21.47 0.32
N ALA A 30 -17.72 21.29 1.64
CA ALA A 30 -18.40 20.25 2.40
C ALA A 30 -19.91 20.47 2.51
N GLY A 31 -20.35 21.73 2.65
CA GLY A 31 -21.76 22.12 2.69
C GLY A 31 -22.41 22.34 1.32
N HIS A 32 -21.66 22.16 0.23
CA HIS A 32 -22.16 22.45 -1.11
C HIS A 32 -23.24 21.44 -1.54
N PRO A 33 -24.41 21.87 -2.05
CA PRO A 33 -25.56 20.99 -2.36
C PRO A 33 -25.37 20.14 -3.63
N PHE A 34 -24.19 20.21 -4.26
CA PHE A 34 -23.89 19.47 -5.49
C PHE A 34 -23.43 18.06 -5.14
N ALA A 35 -24.13 17.07 -5.70
CA ALA A 35 -23.75 15.68 -5.62
C ALA A 35 -23.74 15.10 -7.03
N THR A 36 -22.70 14.33 -7.38
CA THR A 36 -22.49 13.81 -8.73
C THR A 36 -23.55 12.77 -9.16
N ASP A 37 -24.25 12.20 -8.19
CA ASP A 37 -25.34 11.22 -8.36
C ASP A 37 -26.73 11.87 -8.42
N ARG A 38 -26.83 13.19 -8.22
CA ARG A 38 -28.11 13.89 -8.24
C ARG A 38 -28.69 13.92 -9.66
N PRO A 39 -29.98 13.60 -9.85
CA PRO A 39 -30.63 13.74 -11.15
C PRO A 39 -30.56 15.21 -11.60
N GLY A 40 -30.08 15.45 -12.83
CA GLY A 40 -29.80 16.78 -13.36
C GLY A 40 -28.35 17.24 -13.21
N ALA A 41 -27.48 16.50 -12.52
CA ALA A 41 -26.05 16.78 -12.51
C ALA A 41 -25.44 16.53 -13.90
N THR A 42 -25.02 17.59 -14.58
CA THR A 42 -24.35 17.47 -15.87
C THR A 42 -22.86 17.16 -15.68
N HIS A 43 -22.23 16.56 -16.69
CA HIS A 43 -20.79 16.30 -16.67
C HIS A 43 -19.96 17.58 -16.45
N VAL A 44 -20.39 18.71 -17.02
CA VAL A 44 -19.71 20.01 -16.87
C VAL A 44 -19.72 20.47 -15.40
N MET A 45 -20.84 20.27 -14.69
CA MET A 45 -20.94 20.59 -13.27
C MET A 45 -19.99 19.71 -12.43
N ALA A 46 -19.92 18.41 -12.74
CA ALA A 46 -18.99 17.50 -12.07
C ALA A 46 -17.53 17.91 -12.27
N VAL A 47 -17.17 18.38 -13.48
CA VAL A 47 -15.82 18.87 -13.80
C VAL A 47 -15.48 20.14 -13.03
N GLU A 48 -16.39 21.12 -12.92
CA GLU A 48 -16.12 22.34 -12.16
C GLU A 48 -16.02 22.07 -10.64
N TYR A 49 -16.85 21.16 -10.11
CA TYR A 49 -16.73 20.76 -8.69
C TYR A 49 -15.40 20.04 -8.42
N ALA A 50 -14.97 19.13 -9.31
CA ALA A 50 -13.68 18.47 -9.21
C ALA A 50 -12.51 19.47 -9.29
N ARG A 51 -12.59 20.46 -10.18
CA ARG A 51 -11.60 21.54 -10.28
C ARG A 51 -11.50 22.35 -8.98
N ALA A 52 -12.63 22.64 -8.33
CA ALA A 52 -12.66 23.35 -7.05
C ALA A 52 -11.98 22.53 -5.92
N LEU A 53 -12.22 21.21 -5.87
CA LEU A 53 -11.57 20.30 -4.92
C LEU A 53 -10.05 20.19 -5.16
N ASP A 54 -9.62 20.00 -6.41
CA ASP A 54 -8.20 19.91 -6.77
C ASP A 54 -7.44 21.19 -6.38
N ALA A 55 -8.05 22.35 -6.63
CA ALA A 55 -7.52 23.66 -6.28
C ALA A 55 -7.38 23.82 -4.75
N TYR A 56 -8.38 23.39 -3.97
CA TYR A 56 -8.30 23.35 -2.50
C TYR A 56 -7.14 22.49 -2.00
N GLU A 57 -6.98 21.27 -2.52
CA GLU A 57 -5.89 20.39 -2.11
C GLU A 57 -4.51 20.95 -2.45
N LYS A 58 -4.37 21.58 -3.63
CA LYS A 58 -3.13 22.25 -4.02
C LYS A 58 -2.83 23.44 -3.10
N ALA A 59 -3.83 24.29 -2.84
CA ALA A 59 -3.70 25.41 -1.91
C ALA A 59 -3.24 24.93 -0.52
N ALA A 60 -3.81 23.84 -0.01
CA ALA A 60 -3.44 23.27 1.29
C ALA A 60 -1.99 22.76 1.31
N ARG A 61 -1.54 22.08 0.24
CA ARG A 61 -0.14 21.61 0.12
C ARG A 61 0.85 22.76 0.01
N GLU A 62 0.47 23.82 -0.69
CA GLU A 62 1.37 24.93 -1.00
C GLU A 62 1.39 26.00 0.10
N ALA A 63 0.40 26.04 1.00
CA ALA A 63 0.31 26.97 2.13
C ALA A 63 1.60 27.08 2.94
N VAL A 64 2.28 25.94 3.14
CA VAL A 64 3.53 25.85 3.90
C VAL A 64 4.75 26.25 3.07
N ARG A 65 4.71 26.01 1.76
CA ARG A 65 5.86 26.16 0.85
C ARG A 65 5.91 27.54 0.20
N ASN A 66 4.79 27.99 -0.35
CA ASN A 66 4.66 29.25 -1.07
C ASN A 66 3.23 29.83 -0.87
N PRO A 67 3.05 30.71 0.13
CA PRO A 67 1.72 31.23 0.47
C PRO A 67 1.09 32.09 -0.63
N ALA A 68 1.90 32.69 -1.53
CA ALA A 68 1.38 33.46 -2.66
C ALA A 68 0.73 32.54 -3.69
N LEU A 69 1.39 31.42 -4.02
CA LEU A 69 0.84 30.41 -4.93
C LEU A 69 -0.38 29.73 -4.32
N ALA A 70 -0.37 29.46 -3.01
CA ALA A 70 -1.51 28.92 -2.29
C ALA A 70 -2.76 29.81 -2.39
N ARG A 71 -2.61 31.14 -2.30
CA ARG A 71 -3.70 32.09 -2.52
C ARG A 71 -4.25 32.04 -3.94
N GLN A 72 -3.36 31.98 -4.93
CA GLN A 72 -3.77 31.88 -6.34
C GLN A 72 -4.59 30.60 -6.61
N GLU A 73 -4.15 29.46 -6.10
CA GLU A 73 -4.89 28.20 -6.23
C GLU A 73 -6.24 28.26 -5.50
N LEU A 74 -6.30 28.91 -4.32
CA LEU A 74 -7.57 29.11 -3.61
C LEU A 74 -8.56 29.99 -4.40
N ASP A 75 -8.07 31.06 -5.02
CA ASP A 75 -8.87 31.94 -5.89
C ASP A 75 -9.39 31.20 -7.13
N GLU A 76 -8.58 30.30 -7.72
CA GLU A 76 -9.02 29.42 -8.82
C GLU A 76 -10.14 28.47 -8.37
N GLY A 77 -10.01 27.90 -7.16
CA GLY A 77 -11.03 27.06 -6.54
C GLY A 77 -12.36 27.79 -6.35
N LEU A 78 -12.31 29.01 -5.81
CA LEU A 78 -13.49 29.88 -5.64
C LEU A 78 -14.14 30.22 -6.98
N ALA A 79 -13.33 30.52 -8.02
CA ALA A 79 -13.84 30.80 -9.36
C ALA A 79 -14.53 29.59 -9.98
N ALA A 80 -13.99 28.38 -9.79
CA ALA A 80 -14.62 27.13 -10.24
C ALA A 80 -15.95 26.88 -9.52
N LEU A 81 -16.00 27.09 -8.20
CA LEU A 81 -17.22 26.94 -7.42
C LEU A 81 -18.30 27.95 -7.84
N ASN A 82 -17.93 29.19 -8.15
CA ASN A 82 -18.86 30.19 -8.67
C ASN A 82 -19.42 29.80 -10.05
N ARG A 83 -18.59 29.23 -10.95
CA ARG A 83 -19.07 28.69 -12.24
C ARG A 83 -20.01 27.50 -12.05
N LEU A 84 -19.76 26.65 -11.05
CA LEU A 84 -20.69 25.58 -10.70
C LEU A 84 -22.04 26.13 -10.23
N ASN A 85 -22.04 27.17 -9.39
CA ASN A 85 -23.26 27.80 -8.89
C ASN A 85 -24.08 28.45 -10.01
N THR A 86 -23.45 29.09 -10.99
CA THR A 86 -24.18 29.64 -12.15
C THR A 86 -24.82 28.54 -12.99
N LEU A 87 -24.14 27.39 -13.17
CA LEU A 87 -24.70 26.22 -13.84
C LEU A 87 -25.87 25.61 -13.06
N LEU A 88 -25.78 25.54 -11.73
CA LEU A 88 -26.86 25.05 -10.87
C LEU A 88 -28.13 25.90 -11.00
N VAL A 89 -27.98 27.23 -10.92
CA VAL A 89 -29.10 28.17 -11.06
C VAL A 89 -29.72 28.08 -12.47
N GLY A 90 -28.89 28.00 -13.51
CA GLY A 90 -29.37 27.84 -14.88
C GLY A 90 -30.11 26.51 -15.11
N ALA A 91 -29.62 25.42 -14.51
CA ALA A 91 -30.26 24.10 -14.60
C ALA A 91 -31.63 24.08 -13.90
N THR A 92 -31.76 24.74 -12.74
CA THR A 92 -33.06 24.84 -12.05
C THR A 92 -34.09 25.63 -12.87
N GLN A 93 -33.67 26.71 -13.54
CA GLN A 93 -34.58 27.50 -14.39
C GLN A 93 -35.05 26.74 -15.64
N ALA A 94 -34.20 25.87 -16.20
CA ALA A 94 -34.57 25.02 -17.33
C ALA A 94 -35.56 23.92 -16.94
N ALA A 95 -35.56 23.48 -15.67
CA ALA A 95 -36.46 22.43 -15.17
C ALA A 95 -37.86 22.96 -14.83
N ASP A 96 -37.98 24.20 -14.35
CA ASP A 96 -39.25 24.83 -13.96
C ASP A 96 -39.99 25.51 -15.14
N GLY A 97 -39.37 25.54 -16.32
CA GLY A 97 -39.95 26.06 -17.55
C GLY A 97 -40.98 25.11 -18.16
N THR A 98 -42.26 25.33 -17.87
CA THR A 98 -43.42 24.88 -18.65
C THR A 98 -43.10 24.96 -20.16
N PRO A 99 -43.43 23.95 -20.99
CA PRO A 99 -43.09 23.94 -22.41
C PRO A 99 -43.80 25.09 -23.13
N ALA A 100 -43.12 26.24 -23.22
CA ALA A 100 -43.49 27.30 -24.13
C ALA A 100 -43.21 26.81 -25.54
N ALA A 101 -44.28 26.78 -26.34
CA ALA A 101 -44.32 26.32 -27.73
C ALA A 101 -43.06 26.67 -28.53
N GLU A 102 -42.51 25.66 -29.21
CA GLU A 102 -41.42 25.79 -30.17
C GLU A 102 -41.72 26.89 -31.20
N PRO A 103 -40.84 27.89 -31.41
CA PRO A 103 -40.82 28.62 -32.65
C PRO A 103 -40.07 27.76 -33.68
N ARG A 104 -40.82 26.88 -34.34
CA ARG A 104 -40.46 26.36 -35.67
C ARG A 104 -40.52 27.53 -36.64
N ASP A 105 -39.40 28.21 -36.83
CA ASP A 105 -39.01 28.83 -38.11
C ASP A 105 -37.76 29.67 -37.91
N ARG A 106 -36.61 29.08 -38.25
CA ARG A 106 -35.45 29.80 -38.81
C ARG A 106 -34.47 28.81 -39.43
N MET A 107 -34.92 28.29 -40.56
CA MET A 107 -34.05 27.88 -41.64
C MET A 107 -33.20 29.10 -42.08
N ARG A 108 -32.03 28.83 -42.66
CA ARG A 108 -31.28 29.68 -43.62
C ARG A 108 -30.26 30.70 -43.04
N GLN A 109 -29.01 30.25 -42.94
CA GLN A 109 -27.82 30.93 -43.52
C GLN A 109 -26.59 30.01 -43.40
N ALA A 110 -26.20 29.37 -44.51
CA ALA A 110 -24.98 29.67 -45.29
C ALA A 110 -23.75 28.91 -44.76
N ARG A 111 -23.53 27.66 -45.22
CA ARG A 111 -22.56 27.32 -46.30
C ARG A 111 -21.23 28.08 -46.22
N ALA A 112 -20.19 27.37 -45.78
CA ALA A 112 -18.88 27.33 -46.46
C ALA A 112 -18.11 26.08 -45.99
N ARG A 113 -17.96 25.09 -46.88
CA ARG A 113 -16.93 24.04 -46.79
C ARG A 113 -15.54 24.68 -46.98
N PRO A 114 -14.47 23.97 -46.59
CA PRO A 114 -13.71 23.34 -47.66
C PRO A 114 -13.37 21.87 -47.40
N ASP A 115 -13.55 21.08 -48.46
CA ASP A 115 -13.03 19.74 -48.65
C ASP A 115 -11.50 19.74 -48.77
N LYS A 116 -10.84 18.71 -48.23
CA LYS A 116 -9.64 18.01 -48.76
C LYS A 116 -9.31 16.85 -47.81
N ALA A 117 -9.66 15.62 -48.20
CA ALA A 117 -8.82 14.65 -48.93
C ALA A 117 -7.96 13.79 -47.96
N GLY A 118 -8.26 12.49 -47.94
CA GLY A 118 -7.69 11.47 -47.04
C GLY A 118 -6.21 11.13 -47.30
N PRO A 119 -5.72 10.08 -46.62
CA PRO A 119 -5.80 8.78 -47.30
C PRO A 119 -6.20 7.60 -46.41
N ASP A 120 -6.85 6.66 -47.09
CA ASP A 120 -7.10 5.27 -46.70
C ASP A 120 -5.85 4.55 -46.23
N LYS A 121 -5.94 3.85 -45.09
CA LYS A 121 -5.16 2.62 -44.83
C LYS A 121 -6.00 1.57 -44.10
N ALA A 122 -6.51 0.67 -44.93
CA ALA A 122 -6.60 -0.78 -44.74
C ALA A 122 -6.38 -1.32 -43.32
N GLY A 123 -7.44 -1.87 -42.74
CA GLY A 123 -7.36 -2.75 -41.59
C GLY A 123 -6.84 -4.14 -41.96
N PRO A 124 -6.21 -4.87 -41.02
CA PRO A 124 -6.02 -6.30 -41.16
C PRO A 124 -7.16 -7.05 -40.46
N SER A 125 -7.89 -7.81 -41.27
CA SER A 125 -8.66 -8.98 -40.82
C SER A 125 -7.70 -10.04 -40.25
N LYS A 126 -8.00 -10.56 -39.07
CA LYS A 126 -7.56 -11.88 -38.59
C LYS A 126 -8.79 -12.52 -37.93
N ALA A 127 -9.43 -13.45 -38.62
CA ALA A 127 -9.15 -14.90 -38.60
C ALA A 127 -9.40 -15.49 -37.20
N GLY A 128 -10.42 -16.34 -37.12
CA GLY A 128 -11.10 -16.76 -35.90
C GLY A 128 -10.36 -17.79 -35.04
N PRO A 129 -10.94 -18.16 -33.89
CA PRO A 129 -10.40 -19.20 -33.04
C PRO A 129 -10.92 -20.56 -33.50
N ASP A 130 -10.02 -21.38 -34.04
CA ASP A 130 -10.27 -22.80 -34.23
C ASP A 130 -10.33 -23.52 -32.88
N LYS A 131 -11.35 -24.37 -32.78
CA LYS A 131 -11.66 -25.28 -31.69
C LYS A 131 -10.54 -26.32 -31.55
N ALA A 132 -10.08 -26.54 -30.32
CA ALA A 132 -9.38 -27.77 -29.96
C ALA A 132 -9.88 -28.25 -28.58
N LEU A 133 -10.86 -29.16 -28.63
CA LEU A 133 -11.13 -30.12 -27.57
C LEU A 133 -9.95 -31.10 -27.49
N PRO A 134 -9.66 -31.62 -26.29
CA PRO A 134 -9.36 -33.04 -26.21
C PRO A 134 -10.33 -33.74 -25.24
N SER A 135 -11.22 -34.54 -25.82
CA SER A 135 -11.76 -35.74 -25.18
C SER A 135 -10.71 -36.85 -25.21
N LYS A 136 -10.40 -37.41 -24.04
CA LYS A 136 -9.95 -38.80 -23.79
C LYS A 136 -10.30 -39.06 -22.32
N ALA A 137 -11.36 -39.77 -21.95
CA ALA A 137 -11.66 -41.19 -22.21
C ALA A 137 -10.56 -42.13 -21.69
N GLY A 138 -10.76 -42.60 -20.45
CA GLY A 138 -10.40 -43.92 -19.89
C GLY A 138 -8.91 -44.31 -19.78
N PRO A 139 -8.54 -45.21 -18.85
CA PRO A 139 -9.36 -46.36 -18.45
C PRO A 139 -9.56 -46.54 -16.95
N ASP A 140 -10.59 -47.34 -16.67
CA ASP A 140 -10.88 -48.01 -15.42
C ASP A 140 -9.65 -48.77 -14.87
N GLU A 141 -9.33 -48.53 -13.60
CA GLU A 141 -8.63 -49.48 -12.73
C GLU A 141 -9.53 -49.82 -11.54
N GLU A 142 -10.62 -50.53 -11.83
CA GLU A 142 -11.12 -51.53 -10.89
C GLU A 142 -10.51 -52.88 -11.30
N ARG A 143 -9.77 -53.52 -10.37
CA ARG A 143 -9.73 -54.98 -10.14
C ARG A 143 -8.36 -55.38 -9.57
N GLY A 144 -8.28 -55.36 -8.24
CA GLY A 144 -7.13 -55.87 -7.50
C GLY A 144 -7.44 -56.24 -6.06
N GLU A 145 -8.69 -56.60 -5.78
CA GLU A 145 -9.06 -57.24 -4.52
C GLU A 145 -8.48 -58.66 -4.49
N ARG A 146 -8.02 -59.07 -3.29
CA ARG A 146 -7.50 -60.38 -2.90
C ARG A 146 -5.98 -60.59 -3.03
N ARG A 147 -5.27 -60.20 -1.96
CA ARG A 147 -4.43 -61.19 -1.26
C ARG A 147 -4.22 -60.83 0.21
N ALA A 148 -4.72 -61.74 1.04
CA ALA A 148 -4.21 -62.14 2.34
C ALA A 148 -4.12 -61.08 3.44
N LEU A 149 -5.19 -61.05 4.25
CA LEU A 149 -5.13 -61.29 5.70
C LEU A 149 -3.72 -61.60 6.24
N ALA A 150 -2.98 -60.55 6.56
CA ALA A 150 -2.05 -60.55 7.67
C ALA A 150 -2.42 -59.31 8.48
N VAL A 151 -3.13 -59.53 9.58
CA VAL A 151 -3.36 -58.52 10.61
C VAL A 151 -2.08 -58.50 11.45
N PRO A 152 -1.14 -57.54 11.27
CA PRO A 152 -0.22 -57.26 12.35
C PRO A 152 -1.07 -56.60 13.44
N ALA A 153 -1.25 -57.30 14.55
CA ALA A 153 -1.72 -56.77 15.81
C ALA A 153 -0.69 -55.77 16.40
N ALA A 154 -0.31 -54.76 15.62
CA ALA A 154 0.48 -53.63 16.07
C ALA A 154 -0.50 -52.57 16.55
N GLY A 155 -0.75 -52.55 17.86
CA GLY A 155 -1.57 -51.53 18.50
C GLY A 155 -1.13 -50.12 18.08
N PRO A 156 -2.06 -49.13 18.13
CA PRO A 156 -1.84 -47.80 17.59
C PRO A 156 -0.50 -47.25 18.06
N ALA A 157 0.45 -47.14 17.12
CA ALA A 157 1.78 -46.65 17.40
C ALA A 157 1.63 -45.28 18.05
N LYS A 158 2.07 -45.16 19.31
CA LYS A 158 1.98 -43.91 20.07
C LYS A 158 2.59 -42.80 19.18
N PRO A 159 1.84 -41.73 18.86
CA PRO A 159 2.33 -40.69 17.96
C PRO A 159 3.64 -40.15 18.50
N ARG A 160 4.66 -40.13 17.66
CA ARG A 160 6.00 -39.70 18.07
C ARG A 160 5.90 -38.24 18.50
N LEU A 161 6.68 -37.85 19.52
CA LEU A 161 6.67 -36.47 20.02
C LEU A 161 6.93 -35.43 18.93
N ARG A 162 7.67 -35.80 17.87
CA ARG A 162 7.92 -34.94 16.70
C ARG A 162 6.68 -34.65 15.86
N ASP A 163 5.67 -35.51 15.90
CA ASP A 163 4.42 -35.32 15.14
C ASP A 163 3.43 -34.43 15.90
N ARG A 164 3.62 -34.26 17.22
CA ARG A 164 2.76 -33.41 18.06
C ARG A 164 3.20 -31.96 18.17
N TYR A 165 4.46 -31.68 17.89
CA TYR A 165 5.02 -30.34 18.04
C TYR A 165 5.61 -29.85 16.73
N ALA A 166 5.22 -28.65 16.31
CA ALA A 166 5.89 -27.98 15.22
C ALA A 166 7.38 -27.83 15.56
N PRO A 167 8.29 -27.99 14.58
CA PRO A 167 9.74 -27.89 14.82
C PRO A 167 10.13 -26.56 15.48
N GLU A 168 9.39 -25.49 15.19
CA GLU A 168 9.55 -24.18 15.83
C GLU A 168 9.31 -24.22 17.34
N GLN A 169 8.26 -24.92 17.79
CA GLN A 169 7.95 -25.03 19.22
C GLN A 169 9.01 -25.84 19.97
N LEU A 170 9.55 -26.89 19.34
CA LEU A 170 10.66 -27.66 19.91
C LEU A 170 11.91 -26.79 20.04
N LEU A 171 12.20 -25.96 19.04
CA LEU A 171 13.36 -25.07 19.05
C LEU A 171 13.24 -24.01 20.15
N VAL A 172 12.07 -23.39 20.32
CA VAL A 172 11.80 -22.43 21.40
C VAL A 172 11.96 -23.07 22.78
N ARG A 173 11.44 -24.28 22.97
CA ARG A 173 11.58 -24.99 24.26
C ARG A 173 13.03 -25.35 24.54
N ALA A 174 13.74 -25.88 23.55
CA ALA A 174 15.16 -26.20 23.67
C ALA A 174 15.98 -24.94 24.02
N SER A 175 15.72 -23.80 23.36
CA SER A 175 16.41 -22.55 23.69
C SER A 175 16.12 -22.06 25.10
N LEU A 176 14.88 -22.16 25.57
CA LEU A 176 14.52 -21.79 26.94
C LEU A 176 15.20 -22.68 27.98
N THR A 177 15.28 -24.00 27.72
CA THR A 177 15.97 -24.93 28.62
C THR A 177 17.48 -24.64 28.68
N VAL A 178 18.12 -24.38 27.54
CA VAL A 178 19.55 -24.02 27.49
C VAL A 178 19.80 -22.70 28.22
N LEU A 179 18.93 -21.70 28.04
CA LEU A 179 19.03 -20.42 28.73
C LEU A 179 18.88 -20.57 30.26
N ALA A 180 17.93 -21.39 30.72
CA ALA A 180 17.76 -21.65 32.14
C ALA A 180 18.98 -22.35 32.77
N VAL A 181 19.53 -23.36 32.10
CA VAL A 181 20.77 -24.05 32.54
C VAL A 181 21.95 -23.06 32.58
N TYR A 182 22.05 -22.19 31.57
CA TYR A 182 23.09 -21.16 31.53
C TYR A 182 22.98 -20.17 32.70
N CYS A 183 21.78 -19.65 32.99
CA CYS A 183 21.57 -18.73 34.10
C CYS A 183 21.89 -19.38 35.46
N LEU A 184 21.54 -20.65 35.64
CA LEU A 184 21.93 -21.41 36.84
C LEU A 184 23.44 -21.50 36.97
N LEU A 185 24.15 -21.87 35.89
CA LEU A 185 25.61 -22.00 35.88
C LEU A 185 26.30 -20.66 36.24
N VAL A 186 25.88 -19.55 35.64
CA VAL A 186 26.41 -18.21 35.96
C VAL A 186 26.06 -17.81 37.39
N GLY A 187 24.85 -18.11 37.87
CA GLY A 187 24.43 -17.82 39.23
C GLY A 187 25.30 -18.53 40.27
N PHE A 188 25.66 -19.79 40.01
CA PHE A 188 26.56 -20.56 40.87
C PHE A 188 28.02 -20.09 40.81
N LEU A 189 28.54 -19.71 39.63
CA LEU A 189 29.95 -19.36 39.46
C LEU A 189 30.27 -17.89 39.80
N ALA A 190 29.40 -16.95 39.41
CA ALA A 190 29.63 -15.51 39.49
C ALA A 190 28.65 -14.78 40.42
N GLY A 191 27.64 -15.47 40.93
CA GLY A 191 26.60 -14.90 41.77
C GLY A 191 25.34 -14.49 41.01
N TRP A 192 24.22 -14.49 41.73
CA TRP A 192 22.89 -14.20 41.19
C TRP A 192 22.71 -12.81 40.56
N PRO A 193 23.33 -11.71 41.07
CA PRO A 193 23.23 -10.41 40.41
C PRO A 193 23.79 -10.43 38.98
N GLN A 194 24.92 -11.13 38.77
CA GLN A 194 25.52 -11.27 37.45
C GLN A 194 24.64 -12.13 36.53
N ALA A 195 24.05 -13.20 37.05
CA ALA A 195 23.11 -14.03 36.29
C ALA A 195 21.87 -13.24 35.84
N LEU A 196 21.33 -12.35 36.69
CA LEU A 196 20.23 -11.46 36.34
C LEU A 196 20.64 -10.45 35.26
N LEU A 197 21.83 -9.84 35.40
CA LEU A 197 22.36 -8.92 34.38
C LEU A 197 22.55 -9.62 33.03
N CYS A 198 23.07 -10.85 33.03
CA CYS A 198 23.22 -11.67 31.83
C CYS A 198 21.87 -11.98 31.20
N LEU A 199 20.86 -12.33 32.01
CA LEU A 199 19.51 -12.62 31.53
C LEU A 199 18.89 -11.38 30.87
N VAL A 200 19.00 -10.21 31.50
CA VAL A 200 18.48 -8.94 30.95
C VAL A 200 19.22 -8.58 29.67
N GLY A 201 20.55 -8.66 29.67
CA GLY A 201 21.39 -8.38 28.49
C GLY A 201 21.11 -9.32 27.33
N ALA A 202 20.93 -10.61 27.59
CA ALA A 202 20.58 -11.61 26.58
C ALA A 202 19.19 -11.35 25.98
N ASN A 203 18.18 -11.05 26.81
CA ASN A 203 16.83 -10.75 26.33
C ASN A 203 16.79 -9.45 25.50
N LEU A 204 17.44 -8.38 25.97
CA LEU A 204 17.54 -7.13 25.23
C LEU A 204 18.31 -7.30 23.91
N GLY A 205 19.45 -7.98 23.96
CA GLY A 205 20.28 -8.24 22.77
C GLY A 205 19.54 -9.09 21.74
N LEU A 206 18.85 -10.15 22.18
CA LEU A 206 18.05 -10.99 21.29
C LEU A 206 16.85 -10.23 20.71
N GLY A 207 16.17 -9.41 21.51
CA GLY A 207 15.07 -8.56 21.05
C GLY A 207 15.52 -7.55 20.00
N MET A 208 16.64 -6.88 20.24
CA MET A 208 17.26 -5.97 19.26
C MET A 208 17.70 -6.71 18.00
N ALA A 209 18.31 -7.88 18.13
CA ALA A 209 18.74 -8.70 17.01
C ALA A 209 17.56 -9.17 16.16
N ALA A 210 16.49 -9.66 16.79
CA ALA A 210 15.28 -10.08 16.09
C ALA A 210 14.60 -8.90 15.37
N CYS A 211 14.52 -7.74 16.02
CA CYS A 211 13.99 -6.52 15.43
C CYS A 211 14.84 -6.08 14.22
N GLY A 212 16.16 -6.02 14.38
CA GLY A 212 17.09 -5.69 13.30
C GLY A 212 16.98 -6.67 12.13
N PHE A 213 16.90 -7.97 12.41
CA PHE A 213 16.70 -9.00 11.39
C PHE A 213 15.39 -8.83 10.63
N ALA A 214 14.28 -8.57 11.34
CA ALA A 214 12.98 -8.31 10.72
C ALA A 214 13.02 -7.08 9.80
N LEU A 215 13.73 -6.01 10.20
CA LEU A 215 13.95 -4.82 9.39
C LEU A 215 14.86 -5.05 8.17
N CYS A 216 15.71 -6.08 8.19
CA CYS A 216 16.55 -6.47 7.06
C CYS A 216 15.85 -7.38 6.05
N MET A 217 14.74 -8.04 6.41
CA MET A 217 14.00 -8.95 5.50
C MET A 217 13.56 -8.31 4.16
N PRO A 218 13.08 -7.04 4.13
CA PRO A 218 12.73 -6.36 2.88
C PRO A 218 13.88 -6.30 1.88
N LEU A 219 15.15 -6.40 2.32
CA LEU A 219 16.30 -6.35 1.43
C LEU A 219 16.30 -7.48 0.40
N ARG A 220 15.85 -8.69 0.79
CA ARG A 220 15.71 -9.82 -0.15
C ARG A 220 14.67 -9.51 -1.22
N GLU A 221 13.63 -8.76 -0.85
CA GLU A 221 12.55 -8.36 -1.75
C GLU A 221 13.00 -7.22 -2.67
N SER A 222 13.77 -6.25 -2.17
CA SER A 222 14.38 -5.20 -3.00
C SER A 222 15.37 -5.79 -4.00
N TRP A 223 16.16 -6.79 -3.59
CA TRP A 223 17.07 -7.48 -4.50
C TRP A 223 16.31 -8.24 -5.59
N GLY A 224 15.23 -8.92 -5.22
CA GLY A 224 14.32 -9.55 -6.18
C GLY A 224 13.65 -8.53 -7.10
N ALA A 225 13.31 -7.33 -6.59
CA ALA A 225 12.75 -6.23 -7.36
C ALA A 225 13.74 -5.66 -8.38
N LEU A 226 15.00 -5.48 -7.98
CA LEU A 226 16.06 -5.04 -8.88
C LEU A 226 16.25 -6.02 -10.04
N ARG A 227 16.19 -7.32 -9.77
CA ARG A 227 16.31 -8.36 -10.80
C ARG A 227 15.10 -8.44 -11.72
N GLY A 228 13.88 -8.30 -11.19
CA GLY A 228 12.66 -8.36 -12.00
C GLY A 228 12.34 -7.08 -12.77
N GLY A 229 12.94 -5.95 -12.38
CA GLY A 229 12.80 -4.68 -13.08
C GLY A 229 11.43 -4.02 -12.90
N ARG A 230 11.22 -2.94 -13.66
CA ARG A 230 10.04 -2.08 -13.56
C ARG A 230 9.00 -2.50 -14.60
N VAL A 231 7.81 -2.86 -14.14
CA VAL A 231 6.70 -3.33 -14.96
C VAL A 231 5.51 -2.38 -14.87
N ARG A 232 4.63 -2.42 -15.89
CA ARG A 232 3.37 -1.68 -15.88
C ARG A 232 2.23 -2.65 -15.58
N ALA A 233 1.58 -2.43 -14.44
CA ALA A 233 0.37 -3.15 -14.06
C ALA A 233 -0.87 -2.35 -14.48
N ARG A 234 -1.89 -3.02 -14.99
CA ARG A 234 -3.16 -2.41 -15.38
C ARG A 234 -4.16 -2.54 -14.24
N TYR A 235 -4.99 -1.53 -14.07
CA TYR A 235 -6.10 -1.63 -13.14
C TYR A 235 -7.05 -2.76 -13.57
N SER A 236 -7.48 -3.56 -12.59
CA SER A 236 -8.45 -4.64 -12.80
C SER A 236 -9.81 -4.27 -12.21
N HIS A 237 -9.87 -4.12 -10.88
CA HIS A 237 -11.10 -3.80 -10.16
C HIS A 237 -10.79 -3.18 -8.80
N THR A 238 -11.84 -2.69 -8.14
CA THR A 238 -11.80 -2.23 -6.75
C THR A 238 -12.73 -3.12 -5.94
N GLU A 239 -12.24 -3.62 -4.82
CA GLU A 239 -12.99 -4.46 -3.89
C GLU A 239 -13.14 -3.75 -2.53
N LYS A 240 -14.24 -4.01 -1.82
CA LYS A 240 -14.42 -3.52 -0.46
C LYS A 240 -13.74 -4.48 0.50
N THR A 241 -12.93 -3.96 1.43
CA THR A 241 -12.28 -4.79 2.45
C THR A 241 -12.91 -4.57 3.81
N PHE A 242 -12.65 -5.48 4.74
CA PHE A 242 -13.06 -5.35 6.14
C PHE A 242 -12.14 -4.43 6.96
N SER A 243 -11.11 -3.83 6.35
CA SER A 243 -10.20 -2.92 7.03
C SER A 243 -10.89 -1.60 7.35
N THR A 244 -10.86 -1.18 8.61
CA THR A 244 -11.39 0.13 9.04
C THR A 244 -10.56 1.30 8.52
N ALA A 245 -9.24 1.12 8.35
CA ALA A 245 -8.35 2.16 7.88
C ALA A 245 -8.41 2.37 6.36
N THR A 246 -8.65 1.29 5.61
CA THR A 246 -8.69 1.30 4.14
C THR A 246 -9.87 0.44 3.67
N PRO A 247 -11.11 0.94 3.75
CA PRO A 247 -12.31 0.14 3.48
C PRO A 247 -12.42 -0.32 2.03
N TRP A 248 -11.56 0.15 1.13
CA TRP A 248 -11.51 -0.23 -0.27
C TRP A 248 -10.09 -0.62 -0.68
N GLU A 249 -9.96 -1.52 -1.64
CA GLU A 249 -8.69 -2.01 -2.15
C GLU A 249 -8.73 -2.04 -3.68
N GLN A 250 -7.77 -1.36 -4.32
CA GLN A 250 -7.62 -1.34 -5.77
C GLN A 250 -6.63 -2.42 -6.20
N HIS A 251 -7.02 -3.24 -7.16
CA HIS A 251 -6.24 -4.36 -7.68
C HIS A 251 -5.61 -3.99 -9.02
N TYR A 252 -4.29 -4.11 -9.09
CA TYR A 252 -3.50 -3.87 -10.30
C TYR A 252 -2.81 -5.16 -10.72
N VAL A 253 -3.05 -5.56 -11.96
CA VAL A 253 -2.63 -6.85 -12.49
C VAL A 253 -1.52 -6.68 -13.53
N HIS A 254 -0.51 -7.54 -13.45
CA HIS A 254 0.51 -7.70 -14.48
C HIS A 254 0.64 -9.17 -14.85
N VAL A 255 0.55 -9.47 -16.15
CA VAL A 255 0.78 -10.82 -16.67
C VAL A 255 2.25 -10.95 -17.06
N ASP A 256 2.92 -11.92 -16.46
CA ASP A 256 4.33 -12.24 -16.70
C ASP A 256 4.55 -12.92 -18.07
N ALA A 257 5.80 -13.05 -18.51
CA ALA A 257 6.18 -13.78 -19.71
C ALA A 257 5.72 -15.26 -19.67
N ASP A 258 5.64 -15.85 -18.48
CA ASP A 258 5.13 -17.20 -18.25
C ASP A 258 3.59 -17.29 -18.24
N GLY A 259 2.88 -16.19 -18.54
CA GLY A 259 1.42 -16.11 -18.46
C GLY A 259 0.87 -16.06 -17.03
N ARG A 260 1.73 -15.98 -16.01
CA ARG A 260 1.31 -15.90 -14.60
C ARG A 260 0.79 -14.51 -14.27
N GLU A 261 -0.35 -14.45 -13.61
CA GLU A 261 -0.95 -13.21 -13.15
C GLU A 261 -0.37 -12.79 -11.79
N LEU A 262 0.22 -11.59 -11.74
CA LEU A 262 0.73 -10.98 -10.51
C LEU A 262 -0.16 -9.81 -10.14
N THR A 263 -0.73 -9.86 -8.94
CA THR A 263 -1.67 -8.83 -8.45
C THR A 263 -1.00 -7.99 -7.36
N TYR A 264 -0.99 -6.67 -7.57
CA TYR A 264 -0.66 -5.68 -6.56
C TYR A 264 -1.95 -5.12 -5.98
N ARG A 265 -2.02 -5.03 -4.66
CA ARG A 265 -3.17 -4.47 -3.97
C ARG A 265 -2.83 -3.16 -3.29
N ARG A 266 -3.76 -2.21 -3.33
CA ARG A 266 -3.59 -0.89 -2.74
C ARG A 266 -4.83 -0.50 -1.96
N GLY A 267 -4.70 -0.38 -0.65
CA GLY A 267 -5.74 0.22 0.19
C GLY A 267 -6.02 1.67 -0.21
N VAL A 268 -7.29 2.02 -0.32
CA VAL A 268 -7.78 3.38 -0.56
C VAL A 268 -8.90 3.71 0.44
N PRO A 269 -9.00 4.96 0.90
CA PRO A 269 -9.96 5.35 1.94
C PRO A 269 -11.40 5.37 1.43
N SER A 270 -11.61 5.56 0.13
CA SER A 270 -12.94 5.65 -0.49
C SER A 270 -12.98 4.92 -1.84
N GLY A 271 -14.12 4.30 -2.14
CA GLY A 271 -14.41 3.66 -3.41
C GLY A 271 -14.66 4.65 -4.55
N SER A 272 -14.95 5.92 -4.22
CA SER A 272 -15.10 7.00 -5.20
C SER A 272 -13.76 7.48 -5.78
N LEU A 273 -12.62 7.06 -5.20
CA LEU A 273 -11.31 7.48 -5.65
C LEU A 273 -10.99 6.81 -6.99
N ALA A 274 -11.04 7.60 -8.07
CA ALA A 274 -10.82 7.13 -9.43
C ALA A 274 -9.46 6.39 -9.53
N PRO A 275 -9.45 5.11 -9.93
CA PRO A 275 -8.22 4.35 -10.07
C PRO A 275 -7.41 4.88 -11.24
N LEU A 276 -6.08 4.83 -11.12
CA LEU A 276 -5.21 5.08 -12.27
C LEU A 276 -5.34 3.91 -13.24
N PRO A 277 -5.47 4.13 -14.56
CA PRO A 277 -5.66 3.05 -15.53
C PRO A 277 -4.46 2.10 -15.56
N SER A 278 -3.26 2.63 -15.26
CA SER A 278 -2.06 1.82 -15.11
C SER A 278 -1.11 2.42 -14.09
N ARG A 279 -0.28 1.58 -13.47
CA ARG A 279 0.73 1.98 -12.50
C ARG A 279 2.06 1.31 -12.81
N ARG A 280 3.15 2.06 -12.59
CA ARG A 280 4.51 1.51 -12.68
C ARG A 280 4.88 0.91 -11.33
N LEU A 281 5.15 -0.39 -11.32
CA LEU A 281 5.47 -1.18 -10.13
C LEU A 281 6.79 -1.93 -10.37
N TRP A 282 7.38 -2.45 -9.31
CA TRP A 282 8.55 -3.32 -9.41
C TRP A 282 8.14 -4.77 -9.26
N ARG A 283 8.64 -5.63 -10.14
CA ARG A 283 8.42 -7.06 -10.07
C ARG A 283 9.49 -7.70 -9.22
N VAL A 284 9.10 -8.34 -8.11
CA VAL A 284 10.00 -9.14 -7.28
C VAL A 284 10.12 -10.53 -7.88
N THR A 285 11.30 -10.90 -8.35
CA THR A 285 11.60 -12.29 -8.77
C THR A 285 11.93 -13.16 -7.56
N GLY A 286 11.45 -14.41 -7.53
CA GLY A 286 11.75 -15.34 -6.45
C GLY A 286 10.78 -16.52 -6.40
N ARG A 287 10.78 -17.26 -5.28
CA ARG A 287 9.83 -18.37 -5.05
C ARG A 287 8.38 -17.89 -5.01
N SER A 288 8.14 -16.66 -4.57
CA SER A 288 6.84 -16.01 -4.48
C SER A 288 6.89 -14.69 -5.28
N PRO A 289 6.73 -14.74 -6.62
CA PRO A 289 6.75 -13.54 -7.42
C PRO A 289 5.60 -12.63 -6.99
N ARG A 290 5.92 -11.35 -6.80
CA ARG A 290 4.93 -10.33 -6.39
C ARG A 290 5.30 -8.97 -6.94
N LEU A 291 4.35 -8.06 -6.91
CA LEU A 291 4.55 -6.66 -7.30
C LEU A 291 4.69 -5.82 -6.03
N ILE A 292 5.63 -4.87 -6.03
CA ILE A 292 5.81 -3.91 -4.95
C ILE A 292 5.78 -2.47 -5.48
N SER A 293 5.38 -1.54 -4.63
CA SER A 293 5.37 -0.12 -4.99
C SER A 293 6.79 0.47 -5.02
N SER A 294 6.96 1.61 -5.70
CA SER A 294 8.23 2.34 -5.64
C SER A 294 8.53 2.84 -4.22
N ALA A 295 7.50 3.18 -3.43
CA ALA A 295 7.69 3.62 -2.05
C ALA A 295 8.26 2.50 -1.18
N GLU A 296 7.71 1.28 -1.25
CA GLU A 296 8.25 0.10 -0.54
C GLU A 296 9.70 -0.20 -0.96
N PHE A 297 9.99 -0.07 -2.26
CA PHE A 297 11.33 -0.26 -2.78
C PHE A 297 12.34 0.73 -2.17
N PHE A 298 11.99 2.02 -2.11
CA PHE A 298 12.88 3.05 -1.53
C PHE A 298 12.92 3.03 0.00
N LEU A 299 11.88 2.54 0.67
CA LEU A 299 11.87 2.40 2.12
C LEU A 299 12.82 1.28 2.59
N SER A 300 12.98 0.23 1.79
CA SER A 300 13.81 -0.93 2.14
C SER A 300 15.27 -0.61 2.51
N PRO A 301 16.04 0.21 1.76
CA PRO A 301 17.39 0.59 2.18
C PRO A 301 17.42 1.46 3.43
N LEU A 302 16.37 2.26 3.68
CA LEU A 302 16.24 3.03 4.93
C LEU A 302 16.05 2.07 6.12
N LEU A 303 15.19 1.06 5.97
CA LEU A 303 15.00 0.03 6.99
C LEU A 303 16.28 -0.79 7.20
N LEU A 304 17.10 -1.00 6.16
CA LEU A 304 18.41 -1.64 6.30
C LEU A 304 19.37 -0.79 7.14
N LEU A 305 19.44 0.52 6.87
CA LEU A 305 20.29 1.45 7.63
C LEU A 305 19.93 1.47 9.12
N LEU A 306 18.65 1.26 9.46
CA LEU A 306 18.19 1.14 10.84
C LEU A 306 18.37 -0.27 11.41
N GLY A 307 18.06 -1.29 10.62
CA GLY A 307 18.04 -2.69 11.04
C GLY A 307 19.42 -3.29 11.24
N ALA A 308 20.39 -2.97 10.39
CA ALA A 308 21.75 -3.47 10.49
C ALA A 308 22.46 -3.11 11.81
N PRO A 309 22.48 -1.84 12.28
CA PRO A 309 23.10 -1.51 13.56
C PRO A 309 22.35 -2.10 14.75
N LEU A 310 21.00 -2.19 14.68
CA LEU A 310 20.21 -2.87 15.72
C LEU A 310 20.57 -4.37 15.80
N LEU A 311 20.71 -5.02 14.64
CA LEU A 311 21.12 -6.42 14.55
C LEU A 311 22.53 -6.64 15.12
N LEU A 312 23.51 -5.86 14.65
CA LEU A 312 24.90 -5.96 15.08
C LEU A 312 25.06 -5.61 16.56
N GLY A 313 24.41 -4.55 17.04
CA GLY A 313 24.41 -4.16 18.44
C GLY A 313 23.75 -5.19 19.35
N GLY A 314 22.61 -5.75 18.92
CA GLY A 314 21.93 -6.82 19.62
C GLY A 314 22.79 -8.08 19.74
N LEU A 315 23.39 -8.53 18.63
CA LEU A 315 24.31 -9.67 18.60
C LEU A 315 25.55 -9.42 19.47
N ALA A 316 26.16 -8.24 19.38
CA ALA A 316 27.31 -7.88 20.20
C ALA A 316 26.94 -7.90 21.69
N LEU A 317 25.78 -7.36 22.07
CA LEU A 317 25.29 -7.37 23.45
C LEU A 317 25.03 -8.79 23.96
N THR A 318 24.43 -9.66 23.15
CA THR A 318 24.21 -11.06 23.52
C THR A 318 25.54 -11.82 23.66
N LEU A 319 26.50 -11.57 22.76
CA LEU A 319 27.82 -12.18 22.82
C LEU A 319 28.68 -11.66 23.98
N THR A 320 28.55 -10.38 24.38
CA THR A 320 29.26 -9.89 25.56
C THR A 320 28.61 -10.38 26.85
N ALA A 321 27.28 -10.37 26.94
CA ALA A 321 26.55 -10.78 28.13
C ALA A 321 26.63 -12.30 28.40
N CYS A 322 26.56 -13.14 27.36
CA CYS A 322 26.61 -14.59 27.55
C CYS A 322 28.08 -15.09 27.67
N PRO A 323 28.84 -15.33 26.59
CA PRO A 323 30.17 -15.90 26.74
C PRO A 323 31.15 -15.00 27.52
N GLY A 324 31.03 -13.67 27.45
CA GLY A 324 31.91 -12.77 28.20
C GLY A 324 31.79 -12.93 29.73
N ALA A 325 30.56 -13.04 30.24
CA ALA A 325 30.33 -13.25 31.67
C ALA A 325 30.79 -14.64 32.12
N LEU A 326 30.58 -15.66 31.30
CA LEU A 326 31.04 -17.02 31.60
C LEU A 326 32.57 -17.09 31.65
N VAL A 327 33.27 -16.49 30.68
CA VAL A 327 34.73 -16.45 30.67
C VAL A 327 35.27 -15.65 31.85
N GLY A 328 34.67 -14.50 32.18
CA GLY A 328 35.05 -13.72 33.37
C GLY A 328 34.87 -14.51 34.67
N ALA A 329 33.78 -15.29 34.78
CA ALA A 329 33.54 -16.17 35.91
C ALA A 329 34.61 -17.27 36.02
N LEU A 330 34.96 -17.89 34.89
CA LEU A 330 35.96 -18.98 34.85
C LEU A 330 37.40 -18.50 35.10
N THR A 331 37.74 -17.26 34.72
CA THR A 331 39.08 -16.69 34.94
C THR A 331 39.24 -16.05 36.32
N GLY A 332 38.17 -16.00 37.14
CA GLY A 332 38.20 -15.38 38.46
C GLY A 332 38.26 -13.85 38.44
N HIS A 333 38.08 -13.22 37.27
CA HIS A 333 38.09 -11.78 37.15
C HIS A 333 36.76 -11.22 37.65
N ARG A 334 36.75 -10.68 38.87
CA ARG A 334 35.59 -9.95 39.41
C ARG A 334 35.53 -8.58 38.73
N TRP A 335 34.46 -8.35 37.97
CA TRP A 335 34.10 -7.05 37.39
C TRP A 335 33.27 -6.23 38.37
#